data_AF-A0A124FR83-F1
#
_entry.id   AF-A0A124FR83-F1
#
_cell.length_a   1.000
_cell.length_b   1.000
_cell.length_c   1.000
_cell.angle_alpha   90.00
_cell.angle_beta   90.00
_cell.angle_gamma   90.00
#
_symmetry.space_group_name_H-M   'P 1'
#
loop_
_entity.id
_entity.type
_entity.pdbx_description
1 polymer ?
#
loop_
_entity_poly.entity_id
_entity_poly.type
_entity_poly.pdbx_seq_one_letter_code
_entity_poly.pdbx_strand_id
1 'polypeptide(L)'
;PDQEAVLELSLRDILSGGKKRITLDMGGQRKNLEVTIPKGVTDGSRIRLAGQGGSATAGGPSGDLYLKVRLRPEPGYEVDGYNIRKKVDIAPWEAALGATIPVDTPTGTVNLRVPPGTQSGQTLRLRGKGLPKRDGENGDMLVTVRIVVPKKLDEEERRLFEELSRKSAFNPGKPGKGR
;
A
#
# COMPACT_ATOMS: atom_id res chain seq x y z
N PRO A 1 0.52 2.84 37.20
CA PRO A 1 -0.51 1.99 36.54
C PRO A 1 -0.19 1.86 35.05
N ASP A 2 -0.59 0.75 34.43
CA ASP A 2 -0.44 0.59 32.98
C ASP A 2 -1.35 1.58 32.24
N GLN A 3 -0.89 2.03 31.07
CA GLN A 3 -1.63 2.95 30.22
C GLN A 3 -1.64 2.45 28.77
N GLU A 4 -2.67 2.83 28.03
CA GLU A 4 -2.77 2.57 26.59
C GLU A 4 -2.82 3.89 25.83
N ALA A 5 -2.20 3.92 24.65
CA ALA A 5 -2.31 5.02 23.70
C ALA A 5 -2.34 4.50 22.26
N VAL A 6 -2.84 5.31 21.34
CA VAL A 6 -2.82 5.00 19.91
C VAL A 6 -1.56 5.59 19.29
N LEU A 7 -0.82 4.76 18.55
CA LEU A 7 0.30 5.18 17.72
C LEU A 7 -0.12 5.15 16.26
N GLU A 8 -0.35 6.31 15.68
CA GLU A 8 -0.58 6.42 14.24
C GLU A 8 0.74 6.30 13.47
N LEU A 9 0.79 5.34 12.56
CA LEU A 9 1.91 5.13 11.65
C LEU A 9 1.46 5.33 10.20
N SER A 10 2.30 5.98 9.41
CA SER A 10 2.20 5.93 7.95
C SER A 10 2.71 4.59 7.43
N LEU A 11 2.39 4.30 6.17
CA LEU A 11 2.86 3.09 5.49
C LEU A 11 4.40 3.13 5.36
N ARG A 12 4.97 4.32 5.13
CA ARG A 12 6.43 4.54 5.14
C ARG A 12 7.06 4.23 6.50
N ASP A 13 6.43 4.62 7.61
CA ASP A 13 6.96 4.33 8.95
C ASP A 13 7.08 2.82 9.21
N ILE A 14 6.06 2.05 8.80
CA ILE A 14 6.06 0.59 8.95
C ILE A 14 7.12 -0.05 8.07
N LEU A 15 7.29 0.45 6.84
CA LEU A 15 8.28 -0.06 5.89
C LEU A 15 9.73 0.22 6.33
N SER A 16 10.01 1.43 6.81
CA SER A 16 11.35 1.78 7.31
C SER A 16 11.64 1.14 8.65
N GLY A 17 10.62 0.97 9.49
CA GLY A 17 10.76 0.58 10.89
C GLY A 17 11.71 1.53 11.64
N GLY A 18 12.34 1.01 12.69
CA GLY A 18 13.40 1.72 13.42
C GLY A 18 12.88 2.68 14.48
N LYS A 19 13.75 3.56 14.97
CA LYS A 19 13.45 4.48 16.07
C LYS A 19 12.67 5.69 15.55
N LYS A 20 11.51 5.97 16.15
CA LYS A 20 10.68 7.13 15.86
C LYS A 20 10.42 7.91 17.15
N ARG A 21 10.65 9.22 17.12
CA ARG A 21 10.23 10.12 18.21
C ARG A 21 8.76 10.48 18.02
N ILE A 22 7.98 10.31 19.07
CA ILE A 22 6.56 10.66 19.10
C ILE A 22 6.28 11.53 20.32
N THR A 23 5.26 12.38 20.19
CA THR A 23 4.70 13.13 21.32
C THR A 23 3.31 12.58 21.58
N LEU A 24 3.09 12.07 22.78
CA LEU A 24 1.77 11.59 23.22
C LEU A 24 1.20 12.54 24.27
N ASP A 25 -0.11 12.75 24.20
CA ASP A 25 -0.86 13.40 25.27
C ASP A 25 -1.41 12.31 26.20
N MET A 26 -0.88 12.25 27.41
CA MET A 26 -1.25 11.26 28.43
C MET A 26 -1.96 11.97 29.58
N GLY A 27 -3.23 12.30 29.38
CA GLY A 27 -4.07 12.94 30.40
C GLY A 27 -3.69 14.41 30.69
N GLY A 28 -3.35 15.18 29.65
CA GLY A 28 -2.99 16.60 29.76
C GLY A 28 -1.49 16.87 29.91
N GLN A 29 -0.67 15.81 29.98
CA GLN A 29 0.79 15.90 29.96
C GLN A 29 1.32 15.41 28.61
N ARG A 30 1.99 16.29 27.87
CA ARG A 30 2.71 15.94 26.66
C ARG A 30 4.03 15.26 27.01
N LYS A 31 4.18 14.00 26.60
CA LYS A 31 5.40 13.21 26.80
C LYS A 31 6.05 12.92 25.45
N ASN A 32 7.33 13.24 25.33
CA ASN A 32 8.15 12.87 24.18
C ASN A 32 8.78 11.50 24.44
N LEU A 33 8.53 10.55 23.55
CA LEU A 33 9.01 9.18 23.66
C LEU A 33 9.75 8.78 22.39
N GLU A 34 10.82 8.01 22.55
CA GLU A 34 11.44 7.28 21.44
C GLU A 34 10.86 5.86 21.42
N VAL A 35 10.24 5.50 20.30
CA VAL A 35 9.62 4.19 20.09
C VAL A 35 10.34 3.49 18.96
N THR A 36 10.85 2.29 19.23
CA THR A 36 11.36 1.42 18.18
C THR A 36 10.17 0.69 17.54
N ILE A 37 9.97 0.87 16.24
CA ILE A 37 8.98 0.16 15.43
C ILE A 37 9.63 -1.15 14.95
N PRO A 38 9.25 -2.32 15.51
CA PRO A 38 9.83 -3.59 15.08
C PRO A 38 9.37 -3.97 13.66
N LYS A 39 10.16 -4.82 13.01
CA LYS A 39 9.74 -5.46 11.76
C LYS A 39 8.50 -6.32 12.00
N GLY A 40 7.63 -6.42 11.00
CA GLY A 40 6.39 -7.20 11.12
C GLY A 40 5.27 -6.52 11.87
N VAL A 41 5.41 -5.24 12.25
CA VAL A 41 4.31 -4.41 12.75
C VAL A 41 3.28 -4.22 11.65
N THR A 42 2.03 -4.40 12.01
CA THR A 42 0.85 -4.22 11.16
C THR A 42 -0.21 -3.42 11.92
N ASP A 43 -1.27 -3.00 11.21
CA ASP A 43 -2.41 -2.38 11.87
C ASP A 43 -2.95 -3.28 13.01
N GLY A 44 -3.25 -2.67 14.16
CA GLY A 44 -3.70 -3.39 15.34
C GLY A 44 -2.59 -4.02 16.20
N SER A 45 -1.33 -3.98 15.76
CA SER A 45 -0.19 -4.45 16.57
C SER A 45 -0.09 -3.69 17.91
N ARG A 46 0.39 -4.37 18.96
CA ARG A 46 0.65 -3.76 20.27
C ARG A 46 2.15 -3.68 20.54
N ILE A 47 2.65 -2.50 20.88
CA ILE A 47 4.05 -2.25 21.27
C ILE A 47 4.09 -1.88 22.74
N ARG A 48 4.86 -2.62 23.55
CA ARG A 48 5.03 -2.36 24.98
C ARG A 48 6.27 -1.50 25.23
N LEU A 49 6.11 -0.42 25.97
CA LEU A 49 7.19 0.43 26.48
C LEU A 49 7.25 0.27 28.00
N ALA A 50 8.22 -0.53 28.44
CA ALA A 50 8.38 -0.86 29.85
C ALA A 50 8.66 0.38 30.71
N GLY A 51 7.94 0.54 31.82
CA GLY A 51 8.11 1.66 32.76
C GLY A 51 7.73 3.03 32.23
N GLN A 52 7.07 3.12 31.06
CA GLN A 52 6.66 4.38 30.44
C GLN A 52 5.20 4.77 30.69
N GLY A 53 4.46 3.95 31.45
CA GLY A 53 3.08 4.19 31.87
C GLY A 53 2.97 5.22 32.99
N GLY A 54 1.88 5.13 33.76
CA GLY A 54 1.55 6.11 34.80
C GLY A 54 2.51 6.06 35.98
N SER A 55 2.89 7.25 36.47
CA SER A 55 3.70 7.45 37.67
C SER A 55 3.12 6.70 38.87
N ALA A 56 3.98 6.11 39.69
CA ALA A 56 3.57 5.48 40.93
C ALA A 56 3.29 6.53 42.02
N THR A 57 2.16 6.41 42.70
CA THR A 57 1.94 7.07 43.98
C THR A 57 2.74 6.30 45.05
N ALA A 58 3.76 6.93 45.65
CA ALA A 58 4.64 6.39 46.70
C ALA A 58 5.90 5.59 46.27
N GLY A 59 6.56 5.95 45.16
CA GLY A 59 7.93 5.50 44.88
C GLY A 59 8.09 4.08 44.31
N GLY A 60 6.98 3.42 43.97
CA GLY A 60 6.99 2.16 43.22
C GLY A 60 7.40 2.33 41.75
N PRO A 61 7.63 1.24 41.01
CA PRO A 61 7.93 1.30 39.59
C PRO A 61 6.74 1.90 38.81
N SER A 62 7.02 2.73 37.82
CA SER A 62 6.01 3.17 36.85
C SER A 62 5.41 1.96 36.14
N GLY A 63 4.12 2.07 35.78
CA GLY A 63 3.48 1.03 34.95
C GLY A 63 4.04 1.03 33.51
N ASP A 64 3.49 0.17 32.67
CA ASP A 64 3.87 0.08 31.27
C ASP A 64 2.96 0.91 30.36
N LEU A 65 3.47 1.33 29.22
CA LEU A 65 2.68 1.96 28.17
C LEU A 65 2.53 1.00 26.99
N TYR A 66 1.29 0.65 26.66
CA TYR A 66 0.96 -0.15 25.49
C TYR A 66 0.47 0.76 24.36
N LEU A 67 1.20 0.76 23.26
CA LEU A 67 0.84 1.48 22.06
C LEU A 67 0.10 0.55 21.11
N LYS A 68 -1.18 0.84 20.84
CA LYS A 68 -1.94 0.19 19.77
C LYS A 68 -1.63 0.90 18.47
N VAL A 69 -0.97 0.21 17.55
CA VAL A 69 -0.63 0.71 16.23
C VAL A 69 -1.91 0.86 15.41
N ARG A 70 -2.08 2.04 14.81
CA ARG A 70 -3.10 2.30 13.82
C ARG A 70 -2.43 2.77 12.53
N LEU A 71 -2.62 2.04 11.44
CA LEU A 71 -2.16 2.47 10.13
C LEU A 71 -3.03 3.62 9.65
N ARG A 72 -2.40 4.73 9.30
CA ARG A 72 -3.06 5.85 8.65
C ARG A 72 -3.47 5.44 7.22
N PRO A 73 -4.74 5.62 6.82
CA PRO A 73 -5.14 5.42 5.44
C PRO A 73 -4.34 6.36 4.52
N GLU A 74 -3.72 5.80 3.48
CA GLU A 74 -3.00 6.57 2.47
C GLU A 74 -3.72 6.46 1.12
N PRO A 75 -4.03 7.59 0.45
CA PRO A 75 -4.69 7.57 -0.85
C PRO A 75 -3.94 6.71 -1.87
N GLY A 76 -4.67 5.82 -2.54
CA GLY A 76 -4.13 4.96 -3.59
C GLY A 76 -3.43 3.69 -3.11
N TYR A 77 -3.29 3.49 -1.79
CA TYR A 77 -2.78 2.24 -1.21
C TYR A 77 -3.82 1.62 -0.28
N GLU A 78 -3.93 0.30 -0.34
CA GLU A 78 -4.69 -0.51 0.59
C GLU A 78 -3.79 -1.60 1.14
N VAL A 79 -3.82 -1.83 2.45
CA VAL A 79 -3.01 -2.86 3.10
C VAL A 79 -3.88 -4.08 3.38
N ASP A 80 -3.43 -5.24 2.92
CA ASP A 80 -4.09 -6.54 3.07
C ASP A 80 -3.09 -7.54 3.64
N GLY A 81 -3.12 -7.70 4.97
CA GLY A 81 -2.10 -8.42 5.71
C GLY A 81 -0.72 -7.76 5.55
N TYR A 82 0.21 -8.47 4.91
CA TYR A 82 1.54 -7.95 4.56
C TYR A 82 1.63 -7.44 3.12
N ASN A 83 0.57 -7.58 2.33
CA ASN A 83 0.53 -7.13 0.95
C ASN A 83 -0.01 -5.70 0.86
N ILE A 84 0.39 -5.01 -0.19
CA ILE A 84 -0.10 -3.67 -0.52
C ILE A 84 -0.83 -3.75 -1.86
N ARG A 85 -2.04 -3.21 -1.94
CA ARG A 85 -2.84 -3.13 -3.16
C ARG A 85 -2.84 -1.71 -3.70
N LYS A 86 -2.73 -1.58 -5.02
CA LYS A 86 -2.84 -0.32 -5.74
C LYS A 86 -3.52 -0.53 -7.09
N LYS A 87 -4.28 0.46 -7.52
CA LYS A 87 -4.82 0.52 -8.89
C LYS A 87 -3.93 1.41 -9.75
N VAL A 88 -3.65 0.97 -10.98
CA VAL A 88 -2.94 1.77 -11.98
C VAL A 88 -3.74 1.83 -13.25
N ASP A 89 -3.70 2.99 -13.89
CA ASP A 89 -4.39 3.22 -15.15
C ASP A 89 -3.38 3.04 -16.28
N ILE A 90 -3.76 2.29 -17.30
CA ILE A 90 -2.95 2.08 -18.51
C ILE A 90 -3.79 2.35 -19.75
N ALA A 91 -3.12 2.72 -20.84
CA ALA A 91 -3.76 2.92 -22.11
C ALA A 91 -4.14 1.59 -22.78
N PRO A 92 -5.11 1.59 -23.72
CA PRO A 92 -5.54 0.36 -24.38
C PRO A 92 -4.43 -0.32 -25.18
N TRP A 93 -3.53 0.45 -25.79
CA TRP A 93 -2.38 -0.09 -26.53
C TRP A 93 -1.30 -0.67 -25.61
N GLU A 94 -1.09 -0.11 -24.41
CA GLU A 94 -0.18 -0.70 -23.41
C GLU A 94 -0.71 -2.06 -22.95
N ALA A 95 -2.03 -2.18 -22.79
CA ALA A 95 -2.68 -3.43 -22.44
C ALA A 95 -2.60 -4.46 -23.58
N ALA A 96 -2.89 -4.03 -24.81
CA ALA A 96 -2.95 -4.90 -25.98
C ALA A 96 -1.56 -5.38 -26.42
N LEU A 97 -0.60 -4.44 -26.54
CA LEU A 97 0.74 -4.70 -27.09
C LEU A 97 1.75 -5.10 -26.01
N GLY A 98 1.43 -4.86 -24.74
CA GLY A 98 2.37 -4.95 -23.64
C GLY A 98 3.18 -3.66 -23.50
N ALA A 99 3.66 -3.40 -22.28
CA ALA A 99 4.41 -2.20 -21.96
C ALA A 99 5.30 -2.44 -20.74
N THR A 100 6.21 -1.50 -20.49
CA THR A 100 6.86 -1.35 -19.18
C THR A 100 6.55 0.05 -18.69
N ILE A 101 5.81 0.15 -17.58
CA ILE A 101 5.34 1.42 -17.03
C ILE A 101 5.96 1.69 -15.66
N PRO A 102 6.23 2.95 -15.29
CA PRO A 102 6.61 3.30 -13.93
C PRO A 102 5.40 3.19 -12.99
N VAL A 103 5.61 2.58 -11.82
CA VAL A 103 4.61 2.47 -10.75
C VAL A 103 5.22 2.96 -9.45
N ASP A 104 4.59 3.96 -8.85
CA ASP A 104 4.99 4.42 -7.52
C ASP A 104 4.63 3.39 -6.47
N THR A 105 5.64 3.01 -5.69
CA THR A 105 5.51 2.26 -4.45
C THR A 105 5.80 3.19 -3.27
N PRO A 106 5.42 2.81 -2.03
CA PRO A 106 5.75 3.62 -0.85
C PRO A 106 7.26 3.81 -0.60
N THR A 107 8.09 2.93 -1.19
CA THR A 107 9.57 2.97 -1.10
C THR A 107 10.25 3.65 -2.29
N GLY A 108 9.49 4.09 -3.29
CA GLY A 108 10.00 4.68 -4.54
C GLY A 108 9.35 4.08 -5.78
N THR A 109 9.68 4.61 -6.95
CA THR A 109 9.12 4.18 -8.24
C THR A 109 9.84 2.94 -8.77
N VAL A 110 9.09 1.98 -9.32
CA VAL A 110 9.62 0.76 -9.95
C VAL A 110 8.99 0.53 -11.31
N ASN A 111 9.67 -0.20 -12.18
CA ASN A 111 9.12 -0.58 -13.48
C ASN A 111 8.24 -1.83 -13.36
N LEU A 112 6.98 -1.72 -13.77
CA LEU A 112 6.05 -2.83 -13.90
C LEU A 112 5.97 -3.27 -15.36
N ARG A 113 6.29 -4.54 -15.63
CA ARG A 113 6.05 -5.15 -16.92
C ARG A 113 4.58 -5.53 -17.06
N VAL A 114 3.91 -4.95 -18.04
CA VAL A 114 2.55 -5.28 -18.47
C VAL A 114 2.64 -6.25 -19.64
N PRO A 115 2.19 -7.51 -19.49
CA PRO A 115 2.18 -8.47 -20.59
C PRO A 115 1.21 -8.04 -21.71
N PRO A 116 1.49 -8.39 -22.98
CA PRO A 116 0.52 -8.23 -24.07
C PRO A 116 -0.78 -8.97 -23.76
N GLY A 117 -1.91 -8.37 -24.14
CA GLY A 117 -3.24 -8.90 -23.86
C GLY A 117 -3.70 -8.79 -22.41
N THR A 118 -3.08 -7.93 -21.59
CA THR A 118 -3.51 -7.68 -20.22
C THR A 118 -4.95 -7.16 -20.19
N GLN A 119 -5.77 -7.72 -19.30
CA GLN A 119 -7.18 -7.34 -19.17
C GLN A 119 -7.39 -6.30 -18.06
N SER A 120 -8.43 -5.47 -18.20
CA SER A 120 -8.87 -4.59 -17.12
C SER A 120 -9.31 -5.43 -15.91
N GLY A 121 -8.89 -5.06 -14.70
CA GLY A 121 -9.09 -5.81 -13.47
C GLY A 121 -8.02 -6.88 -13.21
N GLN A 122 -7.15 -7.20 -14.17
CA GLN A 122 -6.05 -8.13 -13.95
C GLN A 122 -5.09 -7.59 -12.90
N THR A 123 -4.67 -8.46 -11.98
CA THR A 123 -3.70 -8.11 -10.93
C THR A 123 -2.31 -8.61 -11.29
N LEU A 124 -1.36 -7.69 -11.37
CA LEU A 124 0.05 -7.95 -11.59
C LEU A 124 0.80 -7.83 -10.25
N ARG A 125 1.84 -8.65 -10.06
CA ARG A 125 2.54 -8.77 -8.77
C ARG A 125 3.95 -8.21 -8.84
N LEU A 126 4.23 -7.23 -7.99
CA LEU A 126 5.57 -6.71 -7.71
C LEU A 126 6.10 -7.40 -6.44
N ARG A 127 6.98 -8.38 -6.65
CA ARG A 127 7.51 -9.22 -5.56
C ARG A 127 8.33 -8.41 -4.55
N GLY A 128 8.11 -8.65 -3.25
CA GLY A 128 8.88 -8.06 -2.16
C GLY A 128 8.64 -6.55 -1.95
N LYS A 129 7.60 -5.99 -2.59
CA LYS A 129 7.22 -4.58 -2.49
C LYS A 129 6.07 -4.31 -1.51
N GLY A 130 5.70 -5.31 -0.71
CA GLY A 130 4.76 -5.19 0.41
C GLY A 130 5.45 -4.81 1.74
N LEU A 131 4.73 -4.97 2.85
CA LEU A 131 5.22 -4.69 4.20
C LEU A 131 6.23 -5.73 4.70
N PRO A 132 7.18 -5.35 5.57
CA PRO A 132 8.13 -6.29 6.16
C PRO A 132 7.42 -7.26 7.09
N LYS A 133 7.77 -8.54 6.98
CA LYS A 133 7.35 -9.61 7.88
C LYS A 133 8.35 -9.78 9.03
N ARG A 134 8.00 -10.62 10.01
CA ARG A 134 8.86 -10.91 11.17
C ARG A 134 10.08 -11.77 10.82
N ASP A 135 9.95 -12.65 9.83
CA ASP A 135 11.01 -13.54 9.33
C ASP A 135 12.07 -12.81 8.48
N GLY A 136 11.87 -11.52 8.21
CA GLY A 136 12.79 -10.70 7.41
C GLY A 136 12.45 -10.63 5.93
N GLU A 137 11.46 -11.39 5.46
CA GLU A 137 10.91 -11.22 4.11
C GLU A 137 9.96 -10.02 4.05
N ASN A 138 9.59 -9.63 2.84
CA ASN A 138 8.51 -8.68 2.61
C ASN A 138 7.30 -9.40 2.00
N GLY A 139 6.11 -8.85 2.23
CA GLY A 139 4.97 -9.14 1.37
C GLY A 139 5.15 -8.59 -0.04
N ASP A 140 4.09 -8.66 -0.83
CA ASP A 140 4.09 -8.21 -2.22
C ASP A 140 3.21 -6.97 -2.42
N MET A 141 3.49 -6.24 -3.49
CA MET A 141 2.57 -5.23 -3.98
C MET A 141 1.76 -5.80 -5.15
N LEU A 142 0.43 -5.76 -5.01
CA LEU A 142 -0.55 -6.26 -5.96
C LEU A 142 -1.13 -5.05 -6.71
N VAL A 143 -0.84 -4.99 -8.00
CA VAL A 143 -1.22 -3.88 -8.88
C VAL A 143 -2.38 -4.31 -9.76
N THR A 144 -3.56 -3.78 -9.49
CA THR A 144 -4.75 -4.00 -10.33
C THR A 144 -4.77 -2.99 -11.46
N VAL A 145 -4.77 -3.49 -12.69
CA VAL A 145 -4.76 -2.66 -13.89
C VAL A 145 -6.18 -2.20 -14.22
N ARG A 146 -6.34 -0.92 -14.59
CA ARG A 146 -7.54 -0.39 -15.22
C ARG A 146 -7.20 0.15 -16.59
N ILE A 147 -7.87 -0.35 -17.62
CA ILE A 147 -7.72 0.19 -18.97
C ILE A 147 -8.57 1.44 -19.06
N VAL A 148 -7.94 2.57 -19.36
CA VAL A 148 -8.62 3.86 -19.54
C VAL A 148 -8.49 4.32 -20.99
N VAL A 149 -9.56 4.89 -21.54
CA VAL A 149 -9.56 5.44 -22.90
C VAL A 149 -9.44 6.97 -22.86
N PRO A 150 -8.79 7.61 -23.85
CA PRO A 150 -8.77 9.07 -23.94
C PRO A 150 -10.19 9.64 -24.01
N LYS A 151 -10.45 10.72 -23.24
CA LYS A 151 -11.77 11.39 -23.24
C LYS A 151 -12.05 12.20 -24.50
N LYS A 152 -11.00 12.60 -25.20
CA LYS A 152 -11.02 13.33 -26.47
C LYS A 152 -10.00 12.67 -27.38
N LEU A 153 -10.37 12.57 -28.65
CA LEU A 153 -9.48 12.09 -29.70
C LEU A 153 -9.31 13.22 -30.70
N ASP A 154 -8.09 13.46 -31.14
CA ASP A 154 -7.85 14.28 -32.32
C ASP A 154 -8.30 13.54 -33.61
N GLU A 155 -8.14 14.21 -34.75
CA GLU A 155 -8.58 13.67 -36.04
C GLU A 155 -7.84 12.38 -36.41
N GLU A 156 -6.54 12.32 -36.16
CA GLU A 156 -5.73 11.15 -36.52
C GLU A 156 -5.94 10.00 -35.54
N GLU A 157 -6.01 10.26 -34.23
CA GLU A 157 -6.36 9.26 -33.22
C GLU A 157 -7.73 8.64 -33.52
N ARG A 158 -8.73 9.45 -33.84
CA ARG A 158 -10.06 8.97 -34.24
C ARG A 158 -9.97 8.07 -35.46
N ARG A 159 -9.25 8.51 -36.50
CA ARG A 159 -9.07 7.73 -37.74
C ARG A 159 -8.48 6.36 -37.45
N LEU A 160 -7.46 6.29 -36.59
CA LEU A 160 -6.80 5.04 -36.20
C LEU A 160 -7.72 4.10 -35.42
N PHE A 161 -8.51 4.63 -34.47
CA PHE A 161 -9.48 3.83 -33.73
C PHE A 161 -10.61 3.29 -34.63
N GLU A 162 -11.09 4.08 -35.58
CA GLU A 162 -12.07 3.64 -36.57
C GLU A 162 -11.52 2.55 -37.50
N GLU A 163 -10.26 2.69 -37.94
CA GLU A 163 -9.59 1.67 -38.74
C GLU A 163 -9.44 0.35 -37.96
N LEU A 164 -9.00 0.43 -36.70
CA LEU A 164 -8.93 -0.73 -35.81
C LEU A 164 -10.30 -1.38 -35.62
N SER A 165 -11.35 -0.57 -35.43
CA SER A 165 -12.73 -1.07 -35.30
C SER A 165 -13.22 -1.81 -36.54
N ARG A 166 -12.83 -1.38 -37.75
CA ARG A 166 -13.21 -2.06 -39.00
C ARG A 166 -12.43 -3.37 -39.22
N LYS A 167 -11.16 -3.42 -38.82
CA LYS A 167 -10.27 -4.57 -39.07
C LYS A 167 -10.34 -5.64 -37.98
N SER A 168 -10.66 -5.27 -36.74
CA SER A 168 -10.62 -6.18 -35.60
C SER A 168 -11.80 -7.16 -35.62
N ALA A 169 -11.51 -8.44 -35.37
CA ALA A 169 -12.53 -9.47 -35.15
C ALA A 169 -12.95 -9.61 -33.67
N PHE A 170 -12.40 -8.78 -32.76
CA PHE A 170 -12.68 -8.85 -31.33
C PHE A 170 -14.11 -8.43 -31.02
N ASN A 171 -14.85 -9.28 -30.30
CA ASN A 171 -16.22 -9.01 -29.86
C ASN A 171 -16.36 -9.27 -28.35
N PRO A 172 -16.36 -8.23 -27.50
CA PRO A 172 -16.44 -8.39 -26.05
C PRO A 172 -17.81 -8.90 -25.56
N GLY A 173 -18.86 -8.85 -26.38
CA GLY A 173 -20.22 -9.27 -26.02
C GLY A 173 -20.51 -10.75 -26.23
N LYS A 174 -19.61 -11.52 -26.86
CA LYS A 174 -19.75 -12.97 -26.95
C LYS A 174 -19.11 -13.61 -25.71
N PRO A 175 -19.83 -14.41 -24.90
CA PRO A 175 -19.21 -15.15 -23.82
C PRO A 175 -18.12 -16.05 -24.41
N GLY A 176 -16.87 -15.84 -24.00
CA GLY A 176 -15.76 -16.67 -24.43
C GLY A 176 -16.02 -18.11 -24.00
N LYS A 177 -15.77 -19.08 -24.90
CA LYS A 177 -15.63 -20.48 -24.49
C LYS A 177 -14.44 -20.54 -23.53
N GLY A 178 -14.72 -20.64 -22.24
CA GLY A 178 -13.71 -20.73 -21.20
C GLY A 178 -12.70 -21.83 -21.51
N ARG A 179 -11.42 -21.53 -21.29
CA ARG A 179 -10.35 -22.51 -21.11
C ARG A 179 -10.08 -22.64 -19.63
#